data_AF-A0A7X4IT99-F1
#
_entry.id   AF-A0A7X4IT99-F1
#
_cell.length_a   1.000
_cell.length_b   1.000
_cell.length_c   1.000
_cell.angle_alpha   90.00
_cell.angle_beta   90.00
_cell.angle_gamma   90.00
#
_symmetry.space_group_name_H-M   'P 1'
#
loop_
_entity.id
_entity.type
_entity.pdbx_description
1 polymer ?
#
loop_
_entity_poly.entity_id
_entity_poly.type
_entity_poly.pdbx_seq_one_letter_code
_entity_poly.pdbx_strand_id
1 'polypeptide(L)' 'FEIGGTGRTVMEHMGAMAIRTGDDAFLLLSASSSAESFLHAVETSYRYVT' A
#
# COMPACT_ATOMS: atom_id res chain seq x y z
N PHE A 1 -12.76 -3.29 1.78
CA PHE A 1 -12.40 -4.11 2.95
C PHE A 1 -13.19 -3.64 4.16
N GLU A 2 -13.74 -4.56 4.97
CA GLU A 2 -14.15 -4.22 6.34
C GLU A 2 -12.92 -3.83 7.17
N ILE A 3 -13.10 -3.14 8.30
CA ILE A 3 -11.98 -2.89 9.22
C ILE A 3 -11.45 -4.24 9.72
N GLY A 4 -10.14 -4.44 9.66
CA GLY A 4 -9.47 -5.72 9.88
C GLY A 4 -9.35 -6.59 8.62
N GLY A 5 -10.07 -6.25 7.56
CA GLY A 5 -9.99 -6.92 6.27
C GLY A 5 -8.65 -6.67 5.56
N THR A 6 -8.17 -7.70 4.86
CA THR A 6 -6.89 -7.69 4.13
C THR A 6 -7.06 -8.12 2.68
N GLY A 7 -6.18 -7.64 1.81
CA GLY A 7 -6.08 -8.05 0.42
C GLY A 7 -4.66 -8.00 -0.11
N ARG A 8 -4.33 -8.95 -1.00
CA ARG A 8 -3.10 -8.90 -1.79
C ARG A 8 -3.32 -8.02 -3.01
N THR A 9 -2.32 -7.22 -3.33
CA THR A 9 -2.32 -6.34 -4.49
C THR A 9 -0.89 -6.24 -5.05
N VAL A 10 -0.76 -5.51 -6.14
CA VAL A 10 0.53 -5.18 -6.75
C VAL A 10 0.55 -3.67 -7.00
N MET A 11 1.68 -3.03 -6.72
CA MET A 11 1.98 -1.68 -7.19
C MET A 11 3.19 -1.77 -8.12
N GLU A 12 3.02 -1.39 -9.38
CA GLU A 12 3.98 -1.68 -10.45
C GLU A 12 4.26 -3.18 -10.60
N HIS A 13 5.49 -3.61 -10.34
CA HIS A 13 5.91 -5.02 -10.30
C HIS A 13 6.10 -5.53 -8.86
N MET A 14 5.80 -4.70 -7.85
CA MET A 14 6.03 -5.00 -6.44
C MET A 14 4.75 -5.53 -5.81
N GLY A 15 4.78 -6.78 -5.34
CA GLY A 15 3.70 -7.36 -4.55
C GLY A 15 3.56 -6.65 -3.20
N ALA A 16 2.31 -6.41 -2.79
CA ALA A 16 1.99 -5.79 -1.50
C ALA A 16 0.72 -6.40 -0.88
N MET A 17 0.55 -6.20 0.42
CA MET A 17 -0.67 -6.49 1.15
C MET A 17 -1.23 -5.21 1.76
N ALA A 18 -2.54 -5.00 1.65
CA ALA A 18 -3.24 -3.88 2.27
C ALA A 18 -4.17 -4.39 3.37
N ILE A 19 -4.08 -3.82 4.57
CA ILE A 19 -4.97 -4.09 5.70
C ILE A 19 -5.71 -2.81 6.05
N ARG A 20 -7.04 -2.82 6.12
CA ARG A 20 -7.82 -1.67 6.60
C ARG A 20 -7.78 -1.64 8.13
N THR A 21 -7.20 -0.61 8.72
CA THR A 21 -7.04 -0.46 10.18
C THR A 21 -8.00 0.57 10.80
N GLY A 22 -8.73 1.32 9.97
CA GLY A 22 -9.74 2.30 10.40
C GLY A 22 -10.60 2.77 9.24
N ASP A 23 -11.41 3.81 9.45
CA ASP A 23 -12.36 4.30 8.44
C ASP A 23 -11.65 4.71 7.13
N ASP A 24 -10.59 5.50 7.25
CA ASP A 24 -9.73 5.97 6.14
C ASP A 24 -8.24 5.62 6.37
N ALA A 25 -7.98 4.52 7.08
CA ALA A 25 -6.63 4.12 7.47
C ALA A 25 -6.29 2.72 6.95
N PHE A 26 -5.12 2.61 6.33
CA PHE A 26 -4.59 1.36 5.79
C PHE A 26 -3.14 1.15 6.18
N LEU A 27 -2.79 -0.09 6.53
CA LEU A 27 -1.42 -0.57 6.64
C LEU A 27 -1.03 -1.25 5.33
N LEU A 28 0.02 -0.77 4.69
CA LEU A 28 0.59 -1.34 3.47
C LEU A 28 1.89 -2.08 3.80
N LEU A 29 2.02 -3.31 3.30
CA LEU A 29 3.16 -4.18 3.56
C LEU A 29 3.74 -4.67 2.22
N SER A 30 4.99 -4.30 1.92
CA SER A 30 5.76 -4.82 0.78
C SER A 30 6.84 -5.80 1.24
N ALA A 31 7.51 -6.46 0.30
CA ALA A 31 8.80 -7.11 0.61
C ALA A 31 9.82 -6.07 1.10
N SER A 32 10.69 -6.47 2.05
CA SER A 32 11.72 -5.57 2.60
C SER A 32 12.71 -5.12 1.53
N SER A 33 13.04 -6.00 0.57
CA SER A 33 13.93 -5.69 -0.55
C SER A 33 13.38 -4.63 -1.51
N SER A 34 12.09 -4.29 -1.44
CA SER A 34 11.44 -3.29 -2.26
C SER A 34 10.79 -2.17 -1.44
N ALA A 35 11.09 -2.06 -0.15
CA ALA A 35 10.39 -1.14 0.75
C ALA A 35 10.54 0.33 0.33
N GLU A 36 11.76 0.77 -0.02
CA GLU A 36 12.01 2.14 -0.48
C GLU A 36 11.33 2.44 -1.81
N SER A 37 11.44 1.54 -2.80
CA SER A 37 10.78 1.67 -4.10
C SER A 37 9.25 1.71 -3.98
N PHE A 38 8.69 0.90 -3.08
CA PHE A 38 7.26 0.87 -2.82
C PHE A 38 6.79 2.18 -2.18
N LEU A 39 7.50 2.69 -1.17
CA LEU A 39 7.18 3.98 -0.56
C LEU A 39 7.21 5.11 -1.59
N HIS A 40 8.27 5.16 -2.41
CA HIS A 40 8.41 6.15 -3.46
C HIS A 40 7.23 6.13 -4.46
N ALA A 41 6.76 4.93 -4.84
CA ALA A 41 5.62 4.76 -5.72
C ALA A 41 4.34 5.32 -5.08
N VAL A 42 4.07 5.01 -3.80
CA VAL A 42 2.92 5.52 -3.04
C VAL A 42 2.93 7.05 -2.96
N GLU A 43 4.06 7.65 -2.58
CA GLU A 43 4.21 9.11 -2.50
C GLU A 43 4.02 9.79 -3.85
N THR A 44 4.50 9.16 -4.92
CA THR A 44 4.33 9.65 -6.28
C THR A 44 2.86 9.61 -6.69
N SER A 45 2.16 8.49 -6.48
CA SER A 45 0.72 8.41 -6.76
C SER A 45 -0.08 9.44 -5.97
N TYR A 46 0.23 9.66 -4.69
CA TYR A 46 -0.46 10.64 -3.85
C TYR A 46 -0.33 12.08 -4.39
N ARG A 47 0.86 12.44 -4.89
CA ARG A 47 1.11 13.76 -5.51
C ARG A 47 0.31 14.01 -6.79
N TYR A 48 -0.20 12.98 -7.47
CA TYR A 48 -1.00 13.12 -8.69
C TYR A 48 -2.51 13.09 -8.45
N VAL A 49 -2.96 12.87 -7.21
CA VAL A 49 -4.39 12.87 -6.84
C VAL A 49 -4.77 14.03 -5.92
N THR A 50 -3.81 14.90 -5.60
CA THR A 50 -3.99 16.15 -4.84
C THR A 50 -3.76 17.35 -5.74
#